data_AF-A0A4R7ZXV9-F1
#
_entry.id   AF-A0A4R7ZXV9-F1
#
_cell.length_a   1.000
_cell.length_b   1.000
_cell.length_c   1.000
_cell.angle_alpha   90.00
_cell.angle_beta   90.00
_cell.angle_gamma   90.00
#
_symmetry.space_group_name_H-M   'P 1'
#
loop_
_entity.id
_entity.type
_entity.pdbx_description
1 polymer ?
#
loop_
_entity_poly.entity_id
_entity_poly.type
_entity_poly.pdbx_seq_one_letter_code
_entity_poly.pdbx_strand_id
1 'polypeptide(L)'
;MTTQVPDGTADEVVEEIRGREAARSRELADQGHLLRLWRPPLQPGEWRTLGLFTAADEVELEAVLASMPLRIWRSDQVTPLSAHPNDPANSRAGSHSSPNEKESDMSSSSNDAGIGEGELHLENDVIAVSDVDRAKEFYLRLGWRLDEDAAPMDGLRIVQFTPPGSGCSITFGLGLTNAAPGSALAALVVSDIEAAHKDLVGRGIEVVDVWHGPPFPVEARQPGRDPEGASYGSFCSFSDPDGNTWLVQEVTTRLPGRV
;
A
#
# COMPACT_ATOMS: atom_id res chain seq x y z
N MET A 1 22.66 -0.17 6.08
CA MET A 1 23.99 0.43 5.83
C MET A 1 24.02 1.84 6.41
N THR A 2 24.95 2.13 7.33
CA THR A 2 25.10 3.45 7.97
C THR A 2 26.43 4.05 7.55
N THR A 3 26.45 5.29 7.07
CA THR A 3 27.67 5.96 6.61
C THR A 3 28.09 7.02 7.61
N GLN A 4 29.37 7.05 7.96
CA GLN A 4 29.99 8.04 8.84
C GLN A 4 31.22 8.61 8.14
N VAL A 5 31.08 9.82 7.59
CA VAL A 5 32.18 10.51 6.93
C VAL A 5 33.13 11.06 8.01
N PRO A 6 34.45 10.78 7.95
CA PRO A 6 35.39 11.32 8.92
C PRO A 6 35.39 12.84 8.98
N ASP A 7 35.51 13.40 10.18
CA ASP A 7 35.63 14.84 10.38
C ASP A 7 36.80 15.43 9.59
N GLY A 8 36.56 16.54 8.89
CA GLY A 8 37.56 17.21 8.06
C GLY A 8 37.76 16.62 6.66
N THR A 9 36.95 15.64 6.25
CA THR A 9 36.91 15.19 4.85
C THR A 9 36.38 16.32 3.96
N ALA A 10 37.11 16.67 2.90
CA ALA A 10 36.69 17.72 1.98
C ALA A 10 35.44 17.33 1.19
N ASP A 11 34.52 18.27 0.99
CA ASP A 11 33.26 18.03 0.27
C ASP A 11 33.47 17.46 -1.14
N GLU A 12 34.53 17.89 -1.82
CA GLU A 12 34.92 17.36 -3.15
C GLU A 12 35.18 15.85 -3.12
N VAL A 13 35.86 15.36 -2.08
CA VAL A 13 36.17 13.93 -1.89
C VAL A 13 34.89 13.15 -1.57
N VAL A 14 34.01 13.72 -0.76
CA VAL A 14 32.71 13.13 -0.43
C VAL A 14 31.85 12.98 -1.68
N GLU A 15 31.77 14.01 -2.51
CA GLU A 15 30.98 14.00 -3.75
C GLU A 15 31.59 13.09 -4.82
N GLU A 16 32.93 13.00 -4.93
CA GLU A 16 33.59 12.03 -5.82
C GLU A 16 33.22 10.59 -5.44
N ILE A 17 33.33 10.24 -4.15
CA ILE A 17 33.01 8.89 -3.66
C ILE A 17 31.53 8.58 -3.85
N ARG A 18 30.63 9.55 -3.63
CA ARG A 18 29.19 9.41 -3.92
C ARG A 18 28.92 9.16 -5.40
N GLY A 19 29.62 9.86 -6.29
CA GLY A 19 29.51 9.64 -7.73
C GLY A 19 29.89 8.20 -8.12
N ARG A 20 31.00 7.69 -7.56
CA ARG A 20 31.44 6.31 -7.77
C ARG A 20 30.50 5.29 -7.15
N GLU A 21 29.97 5.57 -5.96
CA GLU A 21 28.96 4.73 -5.30
C GLU A 21 27.71 4.61 -6.16
N ALA A 22 27.21 5.72 -6.71
CA ALA A 22 26.05 5.73 -7.57
C ALA A 22 26.29 4.94 -8.87
N ALA A 23 27.48 5.05 -9.46
CA ALA A 23 27.86 4.24 -10.63
C ALA A 23 27.89 2.75 -10.30
N ARG A 24 28.58 2.36 -9.22
CA ARG A 24 28.67 0.95 -8.81
C ARG A 24 27.31 0.36 -8.43
N SER A 25 26.45 1.15 -7.79
CA SER A 25 25.09 0.71 -7.45
C SER A 25 24.25 0.40 -8.70
N ARG A 26 24.39 1.19 -9.78
CA ARG A 26 23.73 0.90 -11.06
C ARG A 26 24.25 -0.39 -11.68
N GLU A 27 25.56 -0.60 -11.70
CA GLU A 27 26.16 -1.85 -12.19
C GLU A 27 25.65 -3.09 -11.42
N LEU A 28 25.58 -3.00 -10.10
CA LEU A 28 25.06 -4.08 -9.25
C LEU A 28 23.57 -4.33 -9.48
N ALA A 29 22.80 -3.30 -9.81
CA ALA A 29 21.39 -3.45 -10.17
C ALA A 29 21.22 -4.14 -11.53
N ASP A 30 22.04 -3.77 -12.52
CA ASP A 30 22.05 -4.42 -13.84
C ASP A 30 22.47 -5.89 -13.76
N GLN A 31 23.37 -6.22 -12.83
CA GLN A 31 23.80 -7.60 -12.53
C GLN A 31 22.78 -8.38 -11.69
N GLY A 32 21.72 -7.72 -11.22
CA GLY A 32 20.69 -8.30 -10.37
C GLY A 32 21.04 -8.35 -8.88
N HIS A 33 22.30 -8.12 -8.48
CA HIS A 33 22.75 -8.17 -7.09
C HIS A 33 22.10 -7.12 -6.19
N LEU A 34 21.79 -5.93 -6.72
CA LEU A 34 21.07 -4.88 -5.98
C LEU A 34 19.64 -4.73 -6.50
N LEU A 35 18.67 -5.12 -5.68
CA LEU A 35 17.26 -5.08 -6.07
C LEU A 35 16.63 -3.73 -5.77
N ARG A 36 16.86 -3.16 -4.58
CA ARG A 36 16.23 -1.90 -4.15
C ARG A 36 17.10 -1.17 -3.12
N LEU A 37 17.02 0.17 -3.13
CA LEU A 37 17.58 1.04 -2.10
C LEU A 37 16.51 2.01 -1.58
N TRP A 38 16.52 2.27 -0.29
CA TRP A 38 15.67 3.25 0.36
C TRP A 38 16.47 4.15 1.30
N ARG A 39 16.03 5.40 1.42
CA ARG A 39 16.51 6.34 2.43
C ARG A 39 15.45 6.41 3.56
N PRO A 40 15.73 5.88 4.76
CA PRO A 40 14.80 6.02 5.88
C PRO A 40 14.70 7.50 6.34
N PRO A 41 13.71 7.84 7.18
CA PRO A 41 13.70 9.12 7.89
C PRO A 41 14.98 9.29 8.70
N LEU A 42 15.62 10.44 8.57
CA LEU A 42 16.95 10.72 9.14
C LEU A 42 16.96 12.12 9.75
N GLN A 43 17.67 12.27 10.87
CA GLN A 43 17.94 13.59 11.43
C GLN A 43 18.97 14.35 10.54
N PRO A 44 19.05 15.69 10.63
CA PRO A 44 20.07 16.45 9.92
C PRO A 44 21.47 15.92 10.23
N GLY A 45 22.22 15.54 9.19
CA GLY A 45 23.57 14.97 9.32
C GLY A 45 23.62 13.44 9.43
N GLU A 46 22.49 12.75 9.59
CA GLU A 46 22.47 11.28 9.61
C GLU A 46 22.42 10.70 8.19
N TRP A 47 23.25 9.69 7.95
CA TRP A 47 23.36 9.01 6.67
C TRP A 47 23.11 7.51 6.86
N ARG A 48 21.95 7.07 6.38
CA ARG A 48 21.58 5.66 6.40
C ARG A 48 20.87 5.30 5.10
N THR A 49 21.08 4.06 4.68
CA THR A 49 20.42 3.45 3.53
C THR A 49 20.01 2.04 3.90
N LEU A 50 18.79 1.67 3.54
CA LEU A 50 18.32 0.29 3.55
C LEU A 50 18.46 -0.24 2.12
N GLY A 51 19.03 -1.43 1.97
CA GLY A 51 19.21 -2.06 0.67
C GLY A 51 18.74 -3.50 0.68
N LEU A 52 18.03 -3.89 -0.38
CA LEU A 52 17.67 -5.27 -0.65
C LEU A 52 18.62 -5.79 -1.73
N PHE A 53 19.42 -6.79 -1.36
CA PHE A 53 20.41 -7.43 -2.23
C PHE A 53 20.07 -8.90 -2.44
N THR A 54 20.55 -9.47 -3.55
CA THR A 54 20.53 -10.91 -3.81
C THR A 54 21.94 -11.43 -4.02
N ALA A 55 22.22 -12.58 -3.43
CA ALA A 55 23.47 -13.32 -3.49
C ALA A 55 23.16 -14.79 -3.19
N ALA A 56 23.99 -15.70 -3.68
CA ALA A 56 23.90 -17.13 -3.44
C ALA A 56 24.21 -17.48 -1.97
N ASP A 57 25.13 -16.74 -1.35
CA ASP A 57 25.55 -16.92 0.03
C ASP A 57 26.09 -15.62 0.65
N GLU A 58 26.45 -15.69 1.94
CA GLU A 58 27.00 -14.56 2.70
C GLU A 58 28.36 -14.10 2.17
N VAL A 59 29.16 -15.00 1.58
CA VAL A 59 30.49 -14.68 1.05
C VAL A 59 30.36 -13.82 -0.20
N GLU A 60 29.45 -14.18 -1.10
CA GLU A 60 29.14 -13.37 -2.28
C GLU A 60 28.51 -12.03 -1.88
N LEU A 61 27.58 -12.02 -0.92
CA LEU A 61 26.98 -10.76 -0.44
C LEU A 61 28.04 -9.81 0.12
N GLU A 62 28.96 -10.32 0.93
CA GLU A 62 30.04 -9.52 1.50
C GLU A 62 30.98 -9.00 0.39
N ALA A 63 31.31 -9.81 -0.62
CA ALA A 63 32.09 -9.35 -1.77
C ALA A 63 31.37 -8.23 -2.55
N VAL A 64 30.04 -8.35 -2.73
CA VAL A 64 29.21 -7.31 -3.35
C VAL A 64 29.26 -6.02 -2.53
N LEU A 65 28.98 -6.10 -1.22
CA LEU A 65 28.97 -4.93 -0.33
C LEU A 65 30.34 -4.28 -0.21
N ALA A 66 31.42 -5.08 -0.16
CA ALA A 66 32.79 -4.61 -0.11
C ALA A 66 33.24 -3.92 -1.41
N SER A 67 32.64 -4.26 -2.54
CA SER A 67 32.93 -3.61 -3.83
C SER A 67 32.39 -2.18 -3.93
N MET A 68 31.49 -1.79 -3.02
CA MET A 68 30.86 -0.46 -3.05
C MET A 68 31.81 0.61 -2.47
N PRO A 69 32.10 1.70 -3.22
CA PRO A 69 33.03 2.76 -2.79
C PRO A 69 32.81 3.36 -1.40
N LEU A 70 31.56 3.52 -0.95
CA LEU A 70 31.29 4.05 0.40
C LEU A 70 31.68 3.08 1.52
N ARG A 71 32.03 1.82 1.21
CA ARG A 71 32.41 0.82 2.23
C ARG A 71 33.49 1.32 3.19
N ILE A 72 34.37 2.22 2.74
CA ILE A 72 35.41 2.82 3.60
C ILE A 72 34.86 3.63 4.78
N TRP A 73 33.63 4.14 4.68
CA TRP A 73 32.93 4.96 5.69
C TRP A 73 31.62 4.32 6.15
N ARG A 74 31.28 3.16 5.60
CA ARG A 74 29.97 2.55 5.74
C ARG A 74 30.07 1.26 6.54
N SER A 75 29.25 1.17 7.58
CA SER A 75 29.01 -0.08 8.30
C SER A 75 27.73 -0.74 7.81
N ASP A 76 27.81 -2.05 7.63
CA ASP A 76 26.73 -2.87 7.10
C ASP A 76 26.21 -3.80 8.20
N GLN A 77 24.89 -3.80 8.40
CA GLN A 77 24.19 -4.80 9.19
C GLN A 77 23.36 -5.61 8.22
N VAL A 78 23.64 -6.92 8.16
CA VAL A 78 22.98 -7.85 7.25
C VAL A 78 21.97 -8.68 8.03
N THR A 79 20.76 -8.74 7.51
CA THR A 79 19.71 -9.65 8.00
C THR A 79 19.29 -10.53 6.83
N PRO A 80 19.60 -11.84 6.84
CA PRO A 80 19.10 -12.77 5.83
C PRO A 80 17.58 -12.75 5.78
N LEU A 81 17.01 -12.61 4.59
CA LEU A 81 15.57 -12.64 4.38
C LEU A 81 15.16 -14.02 3.89
N SER A 82 14.11 -14.58 4.50
CA SER A 82 13.48 -15.81 4.03
C SER A 82 12.36 -15.50 3.04
N ALA A 83 12.14 -16.38 2.07
CA ALA A 83 10.99 -16.26 1.18
C ALA A 83 9.69 -16.25 1.99
N HIS A 84 8.83 -15.28 1.73
CA HIS A 84 7.53 -15.17 2.39
C HIS A 84 6.44 -15.81 1.51
N PRO A 85 5.49 -16.59 2.03
CA PRO A 85 4.45 -17.24 1.21
C PRO A 85 3.64 -16.24 0.35
N ASN A 86 3.42 -15.03 0.87
CA ASN A 86 2.72 -13.96 0.16
C ASN A 86 3.66 -13.00 -0.59
N ASP A 87 4.94 -13.35 -0.79
CA ASP A 87 5.86 -12.54 -1.60
C ASP A 87 5.26 -12.39 -3.01
N PRO A 88 5.08 -11.17 -3.54
CA PRO A 88 4.55 -10.96 -4.90
C PRO A 88 5.40 -11.63 -6.00
N ALA A 89 6.65 -11.99 -5.72
CA ALA A 89 7.48 -12.81 -6.61
C ALA A 89 7.03 -14.29 -6.64
N ASN A 90 6.48 -14.81 -5.54
CA ASN A 90 5.98 -16.19 -5.45
C ASN A 90 4.65 -16.38 -6.20
N SER A 91 3.81 -15.35 -6.30
CA SER A 91 2.58 -15.41 -7.10
C SER A 91 2.83 -15.39 -8.61
N ARG A 92 4.04 -15.04 -9.06
CA ARG A 92 4.49 -15.27 -10.44
C ARG A 92 4.97 -16.71 -10.68
N ALA A 93 5.24 -17.46 -9.63
CA ALA A 93 5.70 -18.84 -9.66
C ALA A 93 4.67 -19.77 -8.99
N GLY A 94 3.42 -19.76 -9.47
CA GLY A 94 2.36 -20.57 -8.88
C GLY A 94 1.43 -21.18 -9.90
N SER A 95 1.82 -22.31 -10.51
CA SER A 95 0.84 -23.33 -10.91
C SER A 95 1.00 -24.57 -10.04
N HIS A 96 0.03 -24.71 -9.12
CA HIS A 96 -0.45 -25.96 -8.50
C HIS A 96 0.43 -26.67 -7.47
N SER A 97 0.02 -26.65 -6.18
CA SER A 97 -0.67 -27.79 -5.53
C SER A 97 -0.83 -27.58 -4.02
N SER A 98 -2.03 -27.91 -3.50
CA SER A 98 -2.43 -27.93 -2.07
C SER A 98 -2.18 -29.32 -1.42
N PRO A 99 -2.64 -29.62 -0.18
CA PRO A 99 -1.97 -29.33 1.10
C PRO A 99 -1.89 -30.57 2.05
N ASN A 100 -1.01 -30.59 3.08
CA ASN A 100 -1.34 -31.30 4.34
C ASN A 100 -0.44 -30.99 5.58
N GLU A 101 -1.14 -30.70 6.69
CA GLU A 101 -0.96 -31.03 8.13
C GLU A 101 0.24 -30.61 9.04
N LYS A 102 -0.14 -29.76 10.02
CA LYS A 102 -0.08 -29.85 11.51
C LYS A 102 1.19 -29.56 12.33
N GLU A 103 0.99 -28.55 13.21
CA GLU A 103 1.39 -28.37 14.63
C GLU A 103 2.89 -28.48 14.99
N SER A 104 3.49 -27.72 15.90
CA SER A 104 3.15 -26.56 16.73
C SER A 104 4.44 -26.27 17.52
N ASP A 105 4.99 -25.05 17.51
CA ASP A 105 5.49 -24.45 18.76
C ASP A 105 5.77 -22.95 18.62
N MET A 106 5.41 -22.24 19.67
CA MET A 106 5.34 -20.79 19.76
C MET A 106 6.72 -20.18 20.09
N SER A 107 7.22 -19.25 19.27
CA SER A 107 7.82 -17.98 19.75
C SER A 107 8.04 -17.02 18.58
N SER A 108 7.14 -16.05 18.45
CA SER A 108 7.11 -15.00 17.44
C SER A 108 8.14 -13.89 17.66
N SER A 109 8.67 -13.34 16.57
CA SER A 109 8.73 -11.88 16.39
C SER A 109 8.94 -11.51 14.90
N SER A 110 7.84 -11.11 14.27
CA SER A 110 7.73 -10.51 12.93
C SER A 110 8.07 -9.02 12.97
N ASN A 111 8.86 -8.51 12.03
CA ASN A 111 8.94 -7.06 11.75
C ASN A 111 8.03 -6.72 10.56
N ASP A 112 6.77 -6.50 10.94
CA ASP A 112 5.78 -5.65 10.31
C ASP A 112 6.37 -4.24 10.05
N ALA A 113 5.70 -3.39 9.26
CA ALA A 113 5.90 -1.94 9.41
C ALA A 113 5.29 -1.60 10.77
N GLY A 114 6.02 -1.93 11.84
CA GLY A 114 5.40 -2.30 13.10
C GLY A 114 4.36 -1.28 13.50
N ILE A 115 3.09 -1.70 13.46
CA ILE A 115 2.02 -0.97 14.12
C ILE A 115 2.55 -0.69 15.52
N GLY A 116 2.82 0.58 15.81
CA GLY A 116 3.46 0.97 17.05
C GLY A 116 2.65 0.41 18.23
N GLU A 117 3.32 0.09 19.33
CA GLU A 117 2.63 -0.43 20.51
C GLU A 117 1.53 0.57 20.94
N GLY A 118 0.26 0.20 20.71
CA GLY A 118 -0.91 1.06 20.97
C GLY A 118 -1.46 1.85 19.77
N GLU A 119 -0.88 1.74 18.57
CA GLU A 119 -1.43 2.32 17.34
C GLU A 119 -2.61 1.48 16.81
N LEU A 120 -3.64 2.16 16.32
CA LEU A 120 -4.81 1.54 15.72
C LEU A 120 -4.88 1.92 14.24
N HIS A 121 -4.72 0.93 13.37
CA HIS A 121 -4.85 1.07 11.93
C HIS A 121 -6.18 0.46 11.50
N LEU A 122 -6.89 1.14 10.60
CA LEU A 122 -8.10 0.59 10.01
C LEU A 122 -7.70 -0.31 8.85
N GLU A 123 -7.70 -1.62 9.09
CA GLU A 123 -7.30 -2.63 8.12
C GLU A 123 -8.44 -2.99 7.16
N ASN A 124 -9.66 -3.11 7.69
CA ASN A 124 -10.78 -3.68 6.96
C ASN A 124 -12.11 -3.20 7.52
N ASP A 125 -13.07 -2.92 6.64
CA ASP A 125 -14.46 -2.64 6.98
C ASP A 125 -15.38 -3.74 6.43
N VAL A 126 -16.32 -4.21 7.25
CA VAL A 126 -17.26 -5.26 6.87
C VAL A 126 -18.57 -4.64 6.41
N ILE A 127 -18.88 -4.76 5.12
CA ILE A 127 -20.12 -4.23 4.53
C ILE A 127 -21.14 -5.34 4.27
N ALA A 128 -22.42 -5.00 4.39
CA ALA A 128 -23.52 -5.92 4.14
C ALA A 128 -23.98 -5.84 2.69
N VAL A 129 -24.09 -7.00 2.04
CA VAL A 129 -24.59 -7.17 0.66
C VAL A 129 -25.66 -8.25 0.65
N SER A 130 -26.65 -8.17 -0.24
CA SER A 130 -27.70 -9.18 -0.35
C SER A 130 -27.32 -10.34 -1.27
N ASP A 131 -26.39 -10.10 -2.20
CA ASP A 131 -25.89 -11.08 -3.16
C ASP A 131 -24.36 -10.91 -3.33
N VAL A 132 -23.61 -11.92 -2.90
CA VAL A 132 -22.14 -11.88 -2.85
C VAL A 132 -21.53 -11.84 -4.25
N ASP A 133 -22.07 -12.58 -5.21
CA ASP A 133 -21.50 -12.65 -6.56
C ASP A 133 -21.80 -11.38 -7.34
N ARG A 134 -23.02 -10.82 -7.19
CA ARG A 134 -23.38 -9.51 -7.77
C ARG A 134 -22.50 -8.39 -7.23
N ALA A 135 -22.26 -8.36 -5.92
CA ALA A 135 -21.35 -7.40 -5.31
C ALA A 135 -19.91 -7.59 -5.82
N LYS A 136 -19.41 -8.84 -5.87
CA LYS A 136 -18.08 -9.17 -6.38
C LYS A 136 -17.86 -8.66 -7.80
N GLU A 137 -18.80 -8.87 -8.71
CA GLU A 137 -18.72 -8.35 -10.08
C GLU A 137 -18.64 -6.81 -10.13
N PHE A 138 -19.38 -6.13 -9.26
CA PHE A 138 -19.35 -4.68 -9.17
C PHE A 138 -17.98 -4.16 -8.69
N TYR A 139 -17.42 -4.72 -7.62
CA TYR A 139 -16.12 -4.30 -7.09
C TYR A 139 -14.95 -4.68 -8.03
N LEU A 140 -15.06 -5.77 -8.80
CA LEU A 140 -14.13 -6.05 -9.91
C LEU A 140 -14.21 -4.98 -11.01
N ARG A 141 -15.43 -4.53 -11.36
CA ARG A 141 -15.63 -3.51 -12.40
C ARG A 141 -15.05 -2.14 -11.99
N LEU A 142 -15.09 -1.82 -10.70
CA LEU A 142 -14.39 -0.66 -10.14
C LEU A 142 -12.87 -0.74 -10.29
N GLY A 143 -12.33 -1.91 -10.64
CA GLY A 143 -10.89 -2.13 -10.77
C GLY A 143 -10.20 -2.33 -9.42
N TRP A 144 -10.95 -2.70 -8.38
CA TRP A 144 -10.38 -3.01 -7.07
C TRP A 144 -9.74 -4.39 -7.12
N ARG A 145 -8.67 -4.57 -6.35
CA ARG A 145 -7.95 -5.84 -6.31
C ARG A 145 -8.75 -6.81 -5.44
N LEU A 146 -9.14 -7.96 -6.00
CA LEU A 146 -9.69 -9.07 -5.23
C LEU A 146 -8.54 -9.70 -4.44
N ASP A 147 -8.62 -9.65 -3.12
CA ASP A 147 -7.60 -10.22 -2.24
C ASP A 147 -7.97 -11.65 -1.80
N GLU A 148 -9.24 -11.90 -1.52
CA GLU A 148 -9.74 -13.17 -0.99
C GLU A 148 -11.15 -13.49 -1.54
N ASP A 149 -11.41 -14.76 -1.84
CA ASP A 149 -12.76 -15.33 -2.00
C ASP A 149 -12.73 -16.78 -1.52
N ALA A 150 -13.10 -16.98 -0.26
CA ALA A 150 -13.03 -18.28 0.40
C ALA A 150 -14.30 -18.62 1.17
N ALA A 151 -14.64 -19.91 1.18
CA ALA A 151 -15.72 -20.49 1.98
C ALA A 151 -15.10 -21.49 2.98
N PRO A 152 -14.53 -21.02 4.10
CA PRO A 152 -13.78 -21.88 5.02
C PRO A 152 -14.68 -22.84 5.81
N MET A 153 -15.98 -22.57 5.89
CA MET A 153 -16.97 -23.46 6.49
C MET A 153 -18.38 -23.20 5.95
N ASP A 154 -19.27 -24.17 6.16
CA ASP A 154 -20.68 -24.05 5.77
C ASP A 154 -21.34 -22.80 6.39
N GLY A 155 -22.07 -22.05 5.56
CA GLY A 155 -22.72 -20.81 5.99
C GLY A 155 -21.79 -19.60 6.11
N LEU A 156 -20.51 -19.74 5.73
CA LEU A 156 -19.54 -18.66 5.70
C LEU A 156 -18.89 -18.55 4.32
N ARG A 157 -18.91 -17.35 3.76
CA ARG A 157 -18.11 -16.97 2.59
C ARG A 157 -17.52 -15.59 2.85
N ILE A 158 -16.24 -15.42 2.57
CA ILE A 158 -15.48 -14.18 2.76
C ILE A 158 -15.00 -13.74 1.40
N VAL A 159 -15.38 -12.54 0.97
CA VAL A 159 -14.87 -11.88 -0.22
C VAL A 159 -14.27 -10.54 0.18
N GLN A 160 -13.00 -10.33 -0.14
CA GLN A 160 -12.26 -9.12 0.25
C GLN A 160 -11.72 -8.38 -0.98
N PHE A 161 -11.86 -7.05 -0.97
CA PHE A 161 -11.31 -6.17 -1.99
C PHE A 161 -10.53 -5.00 -1.39
N THR A 162 -9.42 -4.63 -2.03
CA THR A 162 -8.66 -3.42 -1.72
C THR A 162 -8.80 -2.38 -2.84
N PRO A 163 -9.27 -1.15 -2.55
CA PRO A 163 -9.22 -0.04 -3.49
C PRO A 163 -7.77 0.27 -3.92
N PRO A 164 -7.51 0.62 -5.18
CA PRO A 164 -6.15 0.94 -5.64
C PRO A 164 -5.49 2.03 -4.78
N GLY A 165 -4.33 1.71 -4.19
CA GLY A 165 -3.56 2.64 -3.35
C GLY A 165 -4.07 2.80 -1.91
N SER A 166 -5.16 2.15 -1.52
CA SER A 166 -5.65 2.14 -0.13
C SER A 166 -4.84 1.15 0.73
N GLY A 167 -4.63 1.51 2.00
CA GLY A 167 -4.18 0.59 3.05
C GLY A 167 -5.33 -0.15 3.77
N CYS A 168 -6.58 0.28 3.55
CA CYS A 168 -7.78 -0.35 4.11
C CYS A 168 -8.54 -1.12 3.03
N SER A 169 -9.03 -2.30 3.39
CA SER A 169 -9.87 -3.18 2.57
C SER A 169 -11.36 -3.06 2.91
N ILE A 170 -12.20 -3.64 2.06
CA ILE A 170 -13.57 -4.03 2.41
C ILE A 170 -13.70 -5.54 2.40
N THR A 171 -14.59 -6.03 3.25
CA THR A 171 -15.00 -7.44 3.24
C THR A 171 -16.52 -7.54 3.23
N PHE A 172 -17.04 -8.46 2.42
CA PHE A 172 -18.45 -8.82 2.41
C PHE A 172 -18.60 -10.32 2.14
N GLY A 173 -19.78 -10.86 2.41
CA GLY A 173 -20.01 -12.28 2.23
C GLY A 173 -21.10 -12.85 3.11
N LEU A 174 -21.19 -14.18 3.13
CA LEU A 174 -22.20 -14.90 3.90
C LEU A 174 -21.74 -15.06 5.34
N GLY A 175 -22.61 -14.76 6.32
CA GLY A 175 -22.34 -15.03 7.74
C GLY A 175 -21.41 -14.01 8.43
N LEU A 176 -21.12 -12.86 7.82
CA LEU A 176 -20.14 -11.89 8.35
C LEU A 176 -20.74 -10.77 9.22
N THR A 177 -21.98 -10.38 8.96
CA THR A 177 -22.61 -9.25 9.65
C THR A 177 -24.14 -9.41 9.69
N ASN A 178 -24.76 -8.81 10.70
CA ASN A 178 -26.21 -8.71 10.82
C ASN A 178 -26.75 -7.34 10.33
N ALA A 179 -25.87 -6.47 9.82
CA ALA A 179 -26.28 -5.20 9.24
C ALA A 179 -27.16 -5.43 8.00
N ALA A 180 -28.11 -4.52 7.77
CA ALA A 180 -28.94 -4.56 6.57
C ALA A 180 -28.08 -4.30 5.32
N PRO A 181 -28.26 -5.06 4.23
CA PRO A 181 -27.62 -4.75 2.95
C PRO A 181 -27.85 -3.29 2.54
N GLY A 182 -26.80 -2.63 2.06
CA GLY A 182 -26.89 -1.23 1.63
C GLY A 182 -26.75 -0.20 2.75
N SER A 183 -26.52 -0.61 3.99
CA SER A 183 -26.46 0.31 5.14
C SER A 183 -25.10 0.97 5.36
N ALA A 184 -24.06 0.58 4.62
CA ALA A 184 -22.73 1.15 4.79
C ALA A 184 -22.58 2.53 4.12
N LEU A 185 -21.80 3.40 4.76
CA LEU A 185 -21.34 4.68 4.23
C LEU A 185 -19.84 4.80 4.51
N ALA A 186 -19.04 4.92 3.46
CA ALA A 186 -17.59 5.00 3.55
C ALA A 186 -17.04 6.14 2.70
N ALA A 187 -15.81 6.57 2.99
CA ALA A 187 -15.14 7.67 2.30
C ALA A 187 -13.87 7.20 1.58
N LEU A 188 -13.70 7.65 0.35
CA LEU A 188 -12.50 7.50 -0.47
C LEU A 188 -11.90 8.88 -0.74
N VAL A 189 -10.60 8.92 -0.98
CA VAL A 189 -9.91 10.18 -1.31
C VAL A 189 -9.18 10.06 -2.63
N VAL A 190 -9.22 11.13 -3.42
CA VAL A 190 -8.54 11.25 -4.71
C VAL A 190 -7.87 12.61 -4.80
N SER A 191 -6.83 12.73 -5.61
CA SER A 191 -6.16 14.02 -5.84
C SER A 191 -6.87 14.91 -6.87
N ASP A 192 -7.71 14.31 -7.71
CA ASP A 192 -8.45 14.97 -8.80
C ASP A 192 -9.85 14.35 -8.89
N ILE A 193 -10.86 15.10 -8.50
CA ILE A 193 -12.24 14.60 -8.41
C ILE A 193 -12.90 14.45 -9.78
N GLU A 194 -12.54 15.29 -10.76
CA GLU A 194 -13.12 15.26 -12.09
C GLU A 194 -12.58 14.06 -12.88
N ALA A 195 -11.27 13.79 -12.75
CA ALA A 195 -10.66 12.59 -13.31
C ALA A 195 -11.25 11.32 -12.70
N ALA A 196 -11.42 11.27 -11.38
CA ALA A 196 -12.02 10.13 -10.69
C ALA A 196 -13.48 9.90 -11.14
N HIS A 197 -14.28 10.97 -11.17
CA HIS A 197 -15.66 10.91 -11.66
C HIS A 197 -15.74 10.39 -13.10
N LYS A 198 -14.89 10.91 -14.00
CA LYS A 198 -14.82 10.47 -15.39
C LYS A 198 -14.41 9.00 -15.52
N ASP A 199 -13.44 8.52 -14.74
CA ASP A 199 -13.01 7.12 -14.75
C ASP A 199 -14.14 6.19 -14.29
N LEU A 200 -14.81 6.52 -13.18
CA LEU A 200 -15.94 5.74 -12.66
C LEU A 200 -17.10 5.66 -13.67
N VAL A 201 -17.50 6.81 -14.24
CA VAL A 201 -18.53 6.84 -15.30
C VAL A 201 -18.07 6.05 -16.54
N GLY A 202 -16.79 6.17 -16.91
CA GLY A 202 -16.21 5.40 -18.03
C GLY A 202 -16.24 3.88 -17.81
N ARG A 203 -16.28 3.42 -16.56
CA ARG A 203 -16.47 2.01 -16.18
C ARG A 203 -17.94 1.59 -16.12
N GLY A 204 -18.87 2.49 -16.43
CA GLY A 204 -20.32 2.23 -16.38
C GLY A 204 -20.88 2.21 -14.95
N ILE A 205 -20.23 2.92 -14.01
CA ILE A 205 -20.75 3.12 -12.66
C ILE A 205 -21.69 4.33 -12.67
N GLU A 206 -22.82 4.21 -11.99
CA GLU A 206 -23.70 5.36 -11.74
C GLU A 206 -23.10 6.22 -10.63
N VAL A 207 -22.76 7.46 -10.98
CA VAL A 207 -22.09 8.40 -10.07
C VAL A 207 -22.94 9.67 -9.97
N VAL A 208 -23.12 10.16 -8.74
CA VAL A 208 -23.67 11.48 -8.49
C VAL A 208 -22.66 12.53 -8.92
N ASP A 209 -23.11 13.49 -9.74
CA ASP A 209 -22.29 14.58 -10.28
C ASP A 209 -21.45 15.28 -9.21
N VAL A 210 -20.27 15.78 -9.59
CA VAL A 210 -19.37 16.50 -8.69
C VAL A 210 -20.08 17.69 -8.02
N TRP A 211 -19.90 17.85 -6.72
CA TRP A 211 -20.39 18.99 -5.93
C TRP A 211 -19.31 19.50 -4.97
N HIS A 212 -19.54 20.70 -4.41
CA HIS A 212 -18.74 21.28 -3.34
C HIS A 212 -19.60 21.74 -2.16
N GLY A 213 -18.94 22.03 -1.05
CA GLY A 213 -19.59 22.33 0.23
C GLY A 213 -19.79 21.09 1.11
N PRO A 214 -20.59 21.19 2.19
CA PRO A 214 -20.78 20.09 3.12
C PRO A 214 -21.32 18.82 2.43
N PRO A 215 -20.79 17.62 2.72
CA PRO A 215 -21.32 16.38 2.14
C PRO A 215 -22.72 16.04 2.67
N PHE A 216 -23.04 16.54 3.87
CA PHE A 216 -24.34 16.40 4.52
C PHE A 216 -24.76 17.72 5.20
N PRO A 217 -26.06 18.08 5.16
CA PRO A 217 -27.14 17.39 4.46
C PRO A 217 -27.09 17.66 2.93
N VAL A 218 -27.85 16.90 2.12
CA VAL A 218 -27.77 16.95 0.64
C VAL A 218 -28.12 18.34 0.10
N GLU A 219 -29.02 19.05 0.77
CA GLU A 219 -29.50 20.38 0.39
C GLU A 219 -28.41 21.47 0.54
N ALA A 220 -27.33 21.18 1.27
CA ALA A 220 -26.20 22.09 1.43
C ALA A 220 -25.17 21.98 0.29
N ARG A 221 -25.34 21.01 -0.62
CA ARG A 221 -24.41 20.76 -1.73
C ARG A 221 -24.60 21.80 -2.83
N GLN A 222 -23.49 22.27 -3.39
CA GLN A 222 -23.47 23.19 -4.53
C GLN A 222 -22.88 22.47 -5.75
N PRO A 223 -23.47 22.61 -6.95
CA PRO A 223 -23.02 21.88 -8.12
C PRO A 223 -21.61 22.28 -8.55
N GLY A 224 -20.85 21.30 -9.07
CA GLY A 224 -19.50 21.49 -9.59
C GLY A 224 -18.40 21.39 -8.54
N ARG A 225 -17.15 21.30 -9.02
CA ARG A 225 -15.93 21.35 -8.20
C ARG A 225 -15.84 22.67 -7.44
N ASP A 226 -15.20 22.66 -6.28
CA ASP A 226 -14.92 23.85 -5.48
C ASP A 226 -14.22 24.92 -6.34
N PRO A 227 -14.81 26.13 -6.49
CA PRO A 227 -14.27 27.16 -7.38
C PRO A 227 -12.89 27.67 -6.99
N GLU A 228 -12.53 27.58 -5.70
CA GLU A 228 -11.23 27.99 -5.17
C GLU A 228 -10.22 26.84 -5.19
N GLY A 229 -10.66 25.62 -5.56
CA GLY A 229 -9.84 24.42 -5.56
C GLY A 229 -9.39 24.02 -4.16
N ALA A 230 -10.18 24.33 -3.13
CA ALA A 230 -9.85 24.01 -1.76
C ALA A 230 -9.73 22.49 -1.54
N SER A 231 -8.62 22.07 -0.91
CA SER A 231 -8.48 20.68 -0.46
C SER A 231 -9.64 20.33 0.48
N TYR A 232 -10.18 19.11 0.38
CA TYR A 232 -11.37 18.64 1.11
C TYR A 232 -12.70 19.32 0.70
N GLY A 233 -12.70 20.21 -0.29
CA GLY A 233 -13.87 21.02 -0.67
C GLY A 233 -14.81 20.38 -1.70
N SER A 234 -14.34 19.41 -2.48
CA SER A 234 -15.09 18.81 -3.59
C SER A 234 -15.34 17.32 -3.39
N PHE A 235 -16.49 16.86 -3.88
CA PHE A 235 -16.96 15.49 -3.68
C PHE A 235 -17.69 14.95 -4.91
N CYS A 236 -17.73 13.63 -5.04
CA CYS A 236 -18.75 12.90 -5.79
C CYS A 236 -19.15 11.65 -4.97
N SER A 237 -20.15 10.88 -5.41
CA SER A 237 -20.48 9.62 -4.74
C SER A 237 -21.06 8.60 -5.69
N PHE A 238 -20.89 7.32 -5.37
CA PHE A 238 -21.59 6.22 -6.03
C PHE A 238 -22.09 5.22 -5.00
N SER A 239 -23.02 4.36 -5.42
CA SER A 239 -23.53 3.27 -4.59
C SER A 239 -23.26 1.93 -5.25
N ASP A 240 -23.02 0.90 -4.44
CA ASP A 240 -23.00 -0.47 -4.92
C ASP A 240 -24.43 -1.00 -5.20
N PRO A 241 -24.59 -2.21 -5.77
CA PRO A 241 -25.91 -2.75 -6.12
C PRO A 241 -26.90 -2.92 -4.94
N ASP A 242 -26.40 -2.88 -3.70
CA ASP A 242 -27.21 -2.97 -2.49
C ASP A 242 -27.52 -1.60 -1.88
N GLY A 243 -26.82 -0.53 -2.31
CA GLY A 243 -26.99 0.83 -1.83
C GLY A 243 -25.89 1.31 -0.88
N ASN A 244 -24.85 0.51 -0.64
CA ASN A 244 -23.73 0.94 0.19
C ASN A 244 -23.05 2.12 -0.51
N THR A 245 -22.89 3.23 0.21
CA THR A 245 -22.52 4.52 -0.40
C THR A 245 -21.04 4.82 -0.19
N TRP A 246 -20.37 5.14 -1.30
CA TRP A 246 -18.99 5.59 -1.34
C TRP A 246 -18.94 7.08 -1.62
N LEU A 247 -18.54 7.87 -0.63
CA LEU A 247 -18.28 9.29 -0.78
C LEU A 247 -16.82 9.48 -1.22
N VAL A 248 -16.60 10.02 -2.42
CA VAL A 248 -15.26 10.31 -2.94
C VAL A 248 -14.97 11.78 -2.70
N GLN A 249 -13.85 12.10 -2.05
CA GLN A 249 -13.45 13.46 -1.70
C GLN A 249 -12.12 13.85 -2.34
N GLU A 250 -12.06 15.06 -2.88
CA GLU A 250 -10.80 15.62 -3.38
C GLU A 250 -9.89 16.06 -2.23
N VAL A 251 -8.66 15.55 -2.19
CA VAL A 251 -7.64 15.93 -1.22
C VAL A 251 -6.34 16.23 -1.97
N THR A 252 -6.06 17.51 -2.17
CA THR A 252 -4.84 18.01 -2.83
C THR A 252 -3.74 18.33 -1.83
N THR A 253 -4.10 18.62 -0.58
CA THR A 253 -3.18 18.84 0.55
C THR A 253 -3.75 18.17 1.79
N ARG A 254 -3.03 17.21 2.36
CA ARG A 254 -3.44 16.47 3.56
C ARG A 254 -3.41 17.37 4.80
N LEU A 255 -4.34 17.15 5.73
CA LEU A 255 -4.27 17.75 7.06
C LEU A 255 -2.98 17.30 7.79
N PRO A 256 -2.41 18.14 8.68
CA PRO A 256 -1.24 17.78 9.46
C PRO A 256 -1.40 16.42 10.17
N GLY A 257 -0.40 15.55 10.04
CA GLY A 257 -0.39 14.21 10.65
C GLY A 257 -1.18 13.13 9.91
N ARG A 258 -1.79 13.43 8.75
CA ARG A 258 -2.38 12.41 7.87
C ARG A 258 -1.34 11.91 6.87
N VAL A 259 -1.19 10.59 6.81
CA VAL A 259 -0.38 9.85 5.82
C VAL A 259 -1.21 9.59 4.56
#